data_AF-A0A4Q0I0E0-F1
#
_entry.id   AF-A0A4Q0I0E0-F1
#
_cell.length_a   1.000
_cell.length_b   1.000
_cell.length_c   1.000
_cell.angle_alpha   90.00
_cell.angle_beta   90.00
_cell.angle_gamma   90.00
#
_symmetry.space_group_name_H-M   'P 1'
#
loop_
_entity.id
_entity.type
_entity.pdbx_description
1 polymer ?
#
loop_
_entity_poly.entity_id
_entity_poly.type
_entity_poly.pdbx_seq_one_letter_code
_entity_poly.pdbx_strand_id
1 'polypeptide(L)'
;MFKKAVAILITAVVLITMTVIPHAETVNRLFNGSFEFLVNGSPANWVMEWFDRSDGATVFAVETADPQLGEKYATITNNVPNDSRYVQTVNVEENKKYKLSCYIKTENVSEEGKGANLSITSQLVTSERIKGTTDGWKYVEMYAVIEEGVSTINVSVGVGGFSGLSTGKASFDNVMVEEVETIPEGAPCAIIKPENNESKNNNSNNNNKGNNSSPKNNESKNDLAKVVWIILIITIIAMGIAIYNANKSGKNLPVKNNNSDENVDENVDIDESSDNEESNDN
;
A
#
# COMPACT_ATOMS: atom_id res chain seq x y z
N MET A 1 -17.64 16.52 -47.78
CA MET A 1 -16.46 16.58 -46.87
C MET A 1 -16.84 16.34 -45.41
N PHE A 2 -17.96 16.91 -44.93
CA PHE A 2 -18.47 16.77 -43.55
C PHE A 2 -18.61 15.31 -43.04
N LYS A 3 -19.17 14.39 -43.86
CA LYS A 3 -19.34 12.97 -43.48
C LYS A 3 -18.02 12.22 -43.25
N LYS A 4 -16.94 12.62 -43.95
CA LYS A 4 -15.60 12.04 -43.78
C LYS A 4 -14.93 12.58 -42.50
N ALA A 5 -15.14 13.85 -42.18
CA ALA A 5 -14.65 14.45 -40.94
C ALA A 5 -15.33 13.85 -39.70
N VAL A 6 -16.65 13.61 -39.76
CA VAL A 6 -17.40 12.93 -38.67
C VAL A 6 -16.95 11.48 -38.49
N ALA A 7 -16.72 10.75 -39.58
CA ALA A 7 -16.21 9.38 -39.51
C ALA A 7 -14.80 9.34 -38.87
N ILE A 8 -13.89 10.24 -39.25
CA ILE A 8 -12.55 10.32 -38.67
C ILE A 8 -12.61 10.68 -37.17
N LEU A 9 -13.52 11.57 -36.77
CA LEU A 9 -13.70 11.94 -35.37
C LEU A 9 -14.22 10.76 -34.53
N ILE A 10 -15.18 10.00 -35.05
CA ILE A 10 -15.71 8.81 -34.36
C ILE A 10 -14.63 7.72 -34.25
N THR A 11 -13.84 7.49 -35.30
CA THR A 11 -12.73 6.52 -35.26
C THR A 11 -11.64 6.95 -34.28
N ALA A 12 -11.31 8.24 -34.21
CA ALA A 12 -10.36 8.77 -33.22
C ALA A 12 -10.87 8.60 -31.78
N VAL A 13 -12.15 8.86 -31.51
CA VAL A 13 -12.75 8.66 -30.18
C VAL A 13 -12.75 7.18 -29.79
N VAL A 14 -13.04 6.26 -30.71
CA VAL A 14 -12.99 4.81 -30.44
C VAL A 14 -11.56 4.33 -30.14
N LEU A 15 -10.55 4.84 -30.86
CA LEU A 15 -9.13 4.54 -30.61
C LEU A 15 -8.64 5.06 -29.24
N ILE A 16 -9.16 6.21 -28.78
CA ILE A 16 -8.82 6.79 -27.48
C ILE A 16 -9.46 6.01 -26.31
N THR A 17 -10.61 5.36 -26.53
CA THR A 17 -11.26 4.55 -25.48
C THR A 17 -10.61 3.18 -25.24
N MET A 18 -9.74 2.69 -26.14
CA MET A 18 -9.05 1.40 -25.98
C MET A 18 -7.74 1.47 -25.18
N THR A 19 -7.30 2.65 -24.72
CA THR A 19 -6.02 2.83 -24.01
C THR A 19 -6.15 2.95 -22.49
N VAL A 20 -7.33 2.72 -21.91
CA VAL A 20 -7.45 2.56 -20.45
C VAL A 20 -6.97 1.15 -20.08
N ILE A 21 -5.64 1.02 -19.96
CA ILE A 21 -5.06 -0.11 -19.24
C ILE A 21 -5.49 0.07 -17.79
N PRO A 22 -6.28 -0.84 -17.19
CA PRO A 22 -6.51 -0.79 -15.75
C PRO A 22 -5.15 -0.95 -15.08
N HIS A 23 -4.62 0.14 -14.53
CA HIS A 23 -3.50 0.06 -13.60
C HIS A 23 -4.09 -0.56 -12.34
N ALA A 24 -3.90 -1.87 -12.16
CA ALA A 24 -4.16 -2.47 -10.87
C ALA A 24 -3.21 -1.76 -9.90
N GLU A 25 -3.76 -0.94 -8.99
CA GLU A 25 -2.95 -0.35 -7.93
C GLU A 25 -2.35 -1.50 -7.14
N THR A 26 -1.03 -1.65 -7.22
CA THR A 26 -0.36 -2.67 -6.45
C THR A 26 -0.33 -2.22 -4.99
N VAL A 27 -1.14 -2.89 -4.17
CA VAL A 27 -1.26 -2.57 -2.75
C VAL A 27 -0.07 -3.18 -2.02
N ASN A 28 0.84 -2.32 -1.54
CA ASN A 28 1.91 -2.76 -0.65
C ASN A 28 1.32 -3.17 0.70
N ARG A 29 1.60 -4.40 1.15
CA ARG A 29 1.19 -4.88 2.47
C ARG A 29 2.11 -4.42 3.60
N LEU A 30 3.30 -3.89 3.30
CA LEU A 30 4.17 -3.25 4.28
C LEU A 30 3.66 -1.87 4.66
N PHE A 31 3.80 -1.52 5.93
CA PHE A 31 3.73 -0.13 6.37
C PHE A 31 5.09 0.53 6.16
N ASN A 32 5.10 1.76 5.63
CA ASN A 32 6.32 2.57 5.52
C ASN A 32 7.49 1.87 4.80
N GLY A 33 7.19 1.22 3.67
CA GLY A 33 8.20 0.54 2.83
C GLY A 33 9.22 1.47 2.17
N SER A 34 8.91 2.78 2.08
CA SER A 34 9.81 3.84 1.62
C SER A 34 10.58 4.53 2.75
N PHE A 35 10.41 4.10 4.01
CA PHE A 35 11.11 4.65 5.18
C PHE A 35 10.91 6.15 5.46
N GLU A 36 9.88 6.77 4.87
CA GLU A 36 9.60 8.20 5.02
C GLU A 36 9.15 8.60 6.42
N PHE A 37 8.41 7.72 7.10
CA PHE A 37 7.81 8.02 8.38
C PHE A 37 8.72 7.57 9.53
N LEU A 38 9.18 8.52 10.34
CA LEU A 38 10.11 8.26 11.44
C LEU A 38 9.44 8.46 12.81
N VAL A 39 9.80 7.62 13.77
CA VAL A 39 9.49 7.76 15.19
C VAL A 39 10.79 7.74 15.96
N ASN A 40 11.11 8.83 16.66
CA ASN A 40 12.37 9.01 17.40
C ASN A 40 13.63 8.75 16.56
N GLY A 41 13.61 9.13 15.28
CA GLY A 41 14.74 8.96 14.35
C GLY A 41 14.84 7.59 13.68
N SER A 42 13.99 6.62 14.05
CA SER A 42 13.95 5.29 13.42
C SER A 42 12.74 5.15 12.49
N PRO A 43 12.82 4.37 11.40
CA PRO A 43 11.67 4.10 10.55
C PRO A 43 10.55 3.43 11.33
N ALA A 44 9.36 4.03 11.30
CA ALA A 44 8.21 3.51 12.01
C ALA A 44 7.83 2.10 11.52
N ASN A 45 7.48 1.21 12.47
CA ASN A 45 7.15 -0.21 12.27
C ASN A 45 8.28 -1.12 11.75
N TRP A 46 9.51 -0.63 11.67
CA TRP A 46 10.68 -1.46 11.41
C TRP A 46 11.47 -1.70 12.69
N VAL A 47 11.69 -2.97 13.01
CA VAL A 47 12.52 -3.42 14.14
C VAL A 47 13.95 -3.61 13.65
N MET A 48 14.93 -3.16 14.43
CA MET A 48 16.35 -3.40 14.15
C MET A 48 16.79 -4.67 14.87
N GLU A 49 17.36 -5.62 14.14
CA GLU A 49 17.91 -6.86 14.67
C GLU A 49 19.35 -7.05 14.20
N TRP A 50 20.24 -7.47 15.10
CA TRP A 50 21.62 -7.77 14.74
C TRP A 50 22.28 -8.76 15.69
N PHE A 51 23.24 -9.52 15.17
CA PHE A 51 23.89 -10.62 15.89
C PHE A 51 24.97 -10.14 16.87
N ASP A 52 26.03 -9.50 16.39
CA ASP A 52 27.09 -8.92 17.24
C ASP A 52 26.68 -7.54 17.75
N ARG A 53 26.43 -7.44 19.06
CA ARG A 53 25.97 -6.21 19.73
C ARG A 53 27.09 -5.39 20.39
N SER A 54 28.35 -5.65 20.06
CA SER A 54 29.45 -4.82 20.53
C SER A 54 29.31 -3.38 20.01
N ASP A 55 29.83 -2.43 20.80
CA ASP A 55 29.69 -1.00 20.50
C ASP A 55 30.31 -0.67 19.14
N GLY A 56 29.54 0.02 18.29
CA GLY A 56 29.95 0.37 16.93
C GLY A 56 30.04 -0.80 15.92
N ALA A 57 29.69 -2.04 16.28
CA ALA A 57 29.72 -3.17 15.34
C ALA A 57 28.79 -2.96 14.13
N THR A 58 27.61 -2.41 14.40
CA THR A 58 26.60 -2.08 13.40
C THR A 58 26.02 -0.70 13.68
N VAL A 59 25.82 0.08 12.62
CA VAL A 59 25.14 1.38 12.64
C VAL A 59 23.91 1.31 11.75
N PHE A 60 22.76 1.66 12.31
CA PHE A 60 21.50 1.84 11.60
C PHE A 60 21.22 3.34 11.46
N ALA A 61 20.84 3.79 10.26
CA ALA A 61 20.48 5.19 10.03
C ALA A 61 19.41 5.34 8.95
N VAL A 62 18.84 6.55 8.87
CA VAL A 62 18.00 7.01 7.76
C VAL A 62 18.71 8.19 7.13
N GLU A 63 18.87 8.15 5.82
CA GLU A 63 19.58 9.17 5.04
C GLU A 63 18.65 9.77 3.98
N THR A 64 19.05 10.92 3.42
CA THR A 64 18.24 11.69 2.46
C THR A 64 18.98 12.01 1.16
N ALA A 65 20.21 11.54 1.01
CA ALA A 65 21.05 11.82 -0.15
C ALA A 65 20.81 10.78 -1.24
N ASP A 66 20.09 11.14 -2.31
CA ASP A 66 19.78 10.25 -3.44
C ASP A 66 18.89 9.02 -3.04
N PRO A 67 17.68 9.28 -2.48
CA PRO A 67 16.67 8.25 -2.26
C PRO A 67 16.17 7.67 -3.59
N GLN A 68 15.72 6.42 -3.56
CA GLN A 68 15.09 5.83 -4.74
C GLN A 68 13.61 6.20 -4.85
N LEU A 69 12.92 6.32 -3.71
CA LEU A 69 11.53 6.75 -3.65
C LEU A 69 11.36 7.77 -2.53
N GLY A 70 10.80 8.93 -2.84
CA GLY A 70 10.56 9.98 -1.85
C GLY A 70 11.81 10.78 -1.50
N GLU A 71 12.05 10.97 -0.22
CA GLU A 71 13.08 11.83 0.37
C GLU A 71 14.05 11.08 1.29
N LYS A 72 13.70 9.87 1.74
CA LYS A 72 14.44 9.11 2.76
C LYS A 72 14.68 7.67 2.33
N TYR A 73 15.72 7.07 2.86
CA TYR A 73 15.98 5.64 2.74
C TYR A 73 16.70 5.12 3.98
N ALA A 74 16.57 3.82 4.27
CA ALA A 74 17.20 3.20 5.42
C ALA A 74 18.60 2.67 5.06
N THR A 75 19.54 2.75 5.99
CA THR A 75 20.89 2.19 5.84
C THR A 75 21.28 1.31 7.01
N ILE A 76 22.17 0.36 6.71
CA ILE A 76 22.85 -0.50 7.67
C ILE A 76 24.33 -0.50 7.31
N THR A 77 25.18 -0.20 8.27
CA THR A 77 26.64 -0.30 8.14
C THR A 77 27.17 -1.31 9.14
N ASN A 78 27.72 -2.41 8.65
CA ASN A 78 28.42 -3.41 9.46
C ASN A 78 29.93 -3.12 9.43
N ASN A 79 30.48 -2.64 10.53
CA ASN A 79 31.91 -2.35 10.68
C ASN A 79 32.75 -3.62 10.97
N VAL A 80 32.09 -4.68 11.43
CA VAL A 80 32.64 -6.03 11.62
C VAL A 80 31.72 -7.04 10.91
N PRO A 81 32.19 -8.26 10.58
CA PRO A 81 31.32 -9.27 9.99
C PRO A 81 30.10 -9.51 10.88
N ASN A 82 28.91 -9.16 10.38
CA ASN A 82 27.67 -9.27 11.15
C ASN A 82 26.48 -9.73 10.29
N ASP A 83 25.38 -10.12 10.94
CA ASP A 83 24.04 -10.22 10.36
C ASP A 83 23.21 -9.10 11.01
N SER A 84 22.72 -8.16 10.21
CA SER A 84 22.03 -6.97 10.69
C SER A 84 20.89 -6.59 9.76
N ARG A 85 19.71 -6.31 10.31
CA ARG A 85 18.44 -6.27 9.58
C ARG A 85 17.50 -5.20 10.10
N TYR A 86 16.75 -4.61 9.18
CA TYR A 86 15.42 -4.06 9.48
C TYR A 86 14.38 -5.14 9.21
N VAL A 87 13.48 -5.37 10.16
CA VAL A 87 12.46 -6.42 10.11
C VAL A 87 11.07 -5.80 10.33
N GLN A 88 10.10 -6.21 9.53
CA GLN A 88 8.70 -5.86 9.73
C GLN A 88 7.81 -7.10 9.60
N THR A 89 6.91 -7.28 10.57
CA THR A 89 5.88 -8.31 10.51
C THR A 89 4.75 -7.84 9.59
N VAL A 90 4.41 -8.66 8.59
CA VAL A 90 3.41 -8.37 7.56
C VAL A 90 2.31 -9.41 7.63
N ASN A 91 1.06 -8.96 7.59
CA ASN A 91 -0.10 -9.84 7.49
C ASN A 91 -0.18 -10.44 6.08
N VAL A 92 -0.35 -11.75 6.02
CA VAL A 92 -0.54 -12.52 4.78
C VAL A 92 -1.75 -13.43 4.92
N GLU A 93 -2.24 -13.88 3.78
CA GLU A 93 -3.30 -14.89 3.71
C GLU A 93 -2.67 -16.24 3.38
N GLU A 94 -3.16 -17.28 4.05
CA GLU A 94 -2.79 -18.65 3.75
C GLU A 94 -3.20 -19.06 2.33
N ASN A 95 -2.51 -20.05 1.76
CA ASN A 95 -2.72 -20.54 0.39
C ASN A 95 -2.55 -19.48 -0.71
N LYS A 96 -1.89 -18.35 -0.39
CA LYS A 96 -1.53 -17.29 -1.34
C LYS A 96 -0.05 -17.27 -1.66
N LYS A 97 0.30 -16.51 -2.70
CA LYS A 97 1.66 -16.26 -3.12
C LYS A 97 1.94 -14.78 -3.06
N TYR A 98 3.16 -14.43 -2.67
CA TYR A 98 3.58 -13.05 -2.55
C TYR A 98 4.89 -12.83 -3.29
N LYS A 99 5.01 -11.68 -3.94
CA LYS A 99 6.27 -11.12 -4.40
C LYS A 99 6.75 -10.12 -3.35
N LEU A 100 8.01 -10.26 -2.96
CA LEU A 100 8.72 -9.31 -2.12
C LEU A 100 9.78 -8.64 -3.00
N SER A 101 9.86 -7.32 -3.00
CA SER A 101 10.86 -6.59 -3.77
C SER A 101 11.40 -5.38 -3.02
N CYS A 102 12.62 -4.96 -3.33
CA CYS A 102 13.18 -3.70 -2.87
C CYS A 102 14.27 -3.19 -3.81
N TYR A 103 14.74 -1.98 -3.56
CA TYR A 103 15.96 -1.44 -4.16
C TYR A 103 17.08 -1.43 -3.14
N ILE A 104 18.27 -1.87 -3.56
CA ILE A 104 19.47 -1.95 -2.73
C ILE A 104 20.61 -1.17 -3.39
N LYS A 105 21.30 -0.32 -2.64
CA LYS A 105 22.55 0.35 -3.04
C LYS A 105 23.64 0.00 -2.02
N THR A 106 24.79 -0.48 -2.46
CA THR A 106 25.86 -0.94 -1.56
C THR A 106 27.15 -0.15 -1.72
N GLU A 107 27.91 -0.06 -0.62
CA GLU A 107 29.25 0.49 -0.54
C GLU A 107 30.14 -0.45 0.27
N ASN A 108 31.17 -0.99 -0.37
CA ASN A 108 32.18 -1.87 0.24
C ASN A 108 31.58 -3.07 1.00
N VAL A 109 30.46 -3.62 0.52
CA VAL A 109 29.89 -4.85 1.08
C VAL A 109 30.81 -6.02 0.76
N SER A 110 31.12 -6.85 1.76
CA SER A 110 32.09 -7.95 1.59
C SER A 110 31.74 -8.88 0.42
N GLU A 111 32.76 -9.27 -0.35
CA GLU A 111 32.61 -10.27 -1.41
C GLU A 111 32.28 -11.67 -0.88
N GLU A 112 32.59 -11.91 0.40
CA GLU A 112 32.23 -13.13 1.12
C GLU A 112 30.90 -12.98 1.89
N GLY A 113 30.29 -14.11 2.22
CA GLY A 113 29.05 -14.15 3.01
C GLY A 113 27.78 -13.92 2.19
N LYS A 114 26.76 -13.34 2.84
CA LYS A 114 25.42 -13.18 2.28
C LYS A 114 25.15 -11.79 1.67
N GLY A 115 26.07 -10.84 1.84
CA GLY A 115 25.94 -9.50 1.27
C GLY A 115 24.67 -8.78 1.72
N ALA A 116 24.25 -7.76 0.97
CA ALA A 116 22.98 -7.08 1.16
C ALA A 116 21.85 -7.85 0.46
N ASN A 117 20.74 -8.08 1.15
CA ASN A 117 19.63 -8.87 0.59
C ASN A 117 18.26 -8.54 1.21
N LEU A 118 17.21 -8.92 0.49
CA LEU A 118 15.83 -9.01 0.97
C LEU A 118 15.51 -10.47 1.29
N SER A 119 14.87 -10.73 2.42
CA SER A 119 14.55 -12.08 2.86
C SER A 119 13.33 -12.14 3.79
N ILE A 120 12.88 -13.36 4.07
CA ILE A 120 11.91 -13.65 5.14
C ILE A 120 12.68 -14.29 6.30
N THR A 121 12.47 -13.82 7.53
CA THR A 121 13.13 -14.39 8.72
C THR A 121 12.85 -15.89 8.81
N SER A 122 13.83 -16.65 9.32
CA SER A 122 13.80 -18.12 9.41
C SER A 122 13.82 -18.87 8.07
N GLN A 123 13.96 -18.16 6.94
CA GLN A 123 14.16 -18.77 5.62
C GLN A 123 15.63 -18.67 5.17
N LEU A 124 16.10 -19.69 4.46
CA LEU A 124 17.45 -19.68 3.85
C LEU A 124 17.46 -19.01 2.46
N VAL A 125 16.29 -18.96 1.81
CA VAL A 125 16.11 -18.31 0.51
C VAL A 125 16.05 -16.81 0.72
N THR A 126 16.76 -16.08 -0.12
CA THR A 126 16.81 -14.62 -0.17
C THR A 126 16.58 -14.17 -1.61
N SER A 127 16.43 -12.87 -1.82
CA SER A 127 16.66 -12.25 -3.11
C SER A 127 18.10 -12.44 -3.60
N GLU A 128 18.42 -11.89 -4.77
CA GLU A 128 19.82 -11.68 -5.16
C GLU A 128 20.60 -11.00 -4.01
N ARG A 129 21.83 -11.47 -3.80
CA ARG A 129 22.74 -11.01 -2.75
C ARG A 129 23.71 -10.01 -3.36
N ILE A 130 23.52 -8.73 -3.05
CA ILE A 130 24.34 -7.65 -3.59
C ILE A 130 25.62 -7.52 -2.76
N LYS A 131 26.76 -7.49 -3.44
CA LYS A 131 28.10 -7.44 -2.86
C LYS A 131 28.91 -6.31 -3.50
N GLY A 132 30.02 -5.95 -2.88
CA GLY A 132 30.89 -4.87 -3.35
C GLY A 132 30.19 -3.51 -3.29
N THR A 133 30.57 -2.64 -4.23
CA THR A 133 30.01 -1.30 -4.40
C THR A 133 29.21 -1.23 -5.70
N THR A 134 28.00 -0.69 -5.64
CA THR A 134 27.13 -0.52 -6.81
C THR A 134 27.18 0.91 -7.36
N ASP A 135 27.05 1.08 -8.67
CA ASP A 135 26.94 2.39 -9.33
C ASP A 135 25.58 3.10 -9.15
N GLY A 136 24.68 2.54 -8.33
CA GLY A 136 23.34 3.04 -8.08
C GLY A 136 22.42 1.98 -7.49
N TRP A 137 21.13 2.29 -7.37
CA TRP A 137 20.12 1.39 -6.85
C TRP A 137 19.92 0.16 -7.77
N LYS A 138 19.94 -1.03 -7.18
CA LYS A 138 19.67 -2.33 -7.83
C LYS A 138 18.34 -2.87 -7.33
N TYR A 139 17.44 -3.17 -8.25
CA TYR A 139 16.19 -3.86 -7.92
C TYR A 139 16.47 -5.32 -7.63
N VAL A 140 15.89 -5.85 -6.55
CA VAL A 140 15.93 -7.27 -6.20
C VAL A 140 14.55 -7.75 -5.79
N GLU A 141 14.29 -9.03 -5.98
CA GLU A 141 13.03 -9.65 -5.59
C GLU A 141 13.20 -11.11 -5.16
N MET A 142 12.21 -11.60 -4.42
CA MET A 142 11.98 -13.01 -4.14
C MET A 142 10.48 -13.27 -3.98
N TYR A 143 10.12 -14.54 -3.91
CA TYR A 143 8.74 -14.97 -3.79
C TYR A 143 8.52 -15.83 -2.55
N ALA A 144 7.27 -15.87 -2.11
CA ALA A 144 6.84 -16.71 -1.00
C ALA A 144 5.53 -17.41 -1.35
N VAL A 145 5.44 -18.70 -1.04
CA VAL A 145 4.18 -19.46 -1.00
C VAL A 145 3.81 -19.64 0.47
N ILE A 146 2.62 -19.20 0.85
CA ILE A 146 2.13 -19.28 2.23
C ILE A 146 1.26 -20.53 2.36
N GLU A 147 1.69 -21.50 3.16
CA GLU A 147 0.89 -22.70 3.44
C GLU A 147 -0.25 -22.40 4.44
N GLU A 148 -1.19 -23.35 4.53
CA GLU A 148 -2.29 -23.33 5.50
C GLU A 148 -1.78 -23.13 6.94
N GLY A 149 -2.47 -22.29 7.72
CA GLY A 149 -2.15 -22.00 9.11
C GLY A 149 -1.15 -20.85 9.32
N VAL A 150 -0.70 -20.17 8.27
CA VAL A 150 0.19 -19.00 8.35
C VAL A 150 -0.58 -17.72 8.03
N SER A 151 -0.57 -16.76 8.96
CA SER A 151 -1.23 -15.45 8.80
C SER A 151 -0.27 -14.26 8.84
N THR A 152 1.01 -14.50 9.15
CA THR A 152 2.04 -13.45 9.19
C THR A 152 3.37 -13.97 8.69
N ILE A 153 4.17 -13.07 8.13
CA ILE A 153 5.58 -13.29 7.80
C ILE A 153 6.42 -12.13 8.33
N ASN A 154 7.69 -12.40 8.64
CA ASN A 154 8.65 -11.37 9.01
C ASN A 154 9.53 -11.05 7.80
N VAL A 155 9.26 -9.93 7.14
CA VAL A 155 10.03 -9.45 6.00
C VAL A 155 11.23 -8.68 6.51
N SER A 156 12.39 -8.91 5.92
CA SER A 156 13.64 -8.25 6.33
C SER A 156 14.48 -7.79 5.15
N VAL A 157 15.09 -6.62 5.31
CA VAL A 157 16.21 -6.15 4.50
C VAL A 157 17.45 -6.05 5.38
N GLY A 158 18.59 -6.52 4.91
CA GLY A 158 19.76 -6.66 5.78
C GLY A 158 21.09 -6.82 5.08
N VAL A 159 22.16 -6.69 5.87
CA VAL A 159 23.55 -6.97 5.49
C VAL A 159 24.02 -8.18 6.28
N GLY A 160 24.40 -9.24 5.56
CA GLY A 160 24.74 -10.54 6.12
C GLY A 160 23.55 -11.50 6.16
N GLY A 161 23.71 -12.57 6.93
CA GLY A 161 22.70 -13.60 7.08
C GLY A 161 23.20 -14.78 7.90
N PHE A 162 22.29 -15.66 8.31
CA PHE A 162 22.66 -16.92 8.95
C PHE A 162 23.71 -17.66 8.11
N SER A 163 24.78 -18.10 8.78
CA SER A 163 25.98 -18.74 8.21
C SER A 163 26.74 -17.95 7.12
N GLY A 164 26.48 -16.66 6.97
CA GLY A 164 27.22 -15.80 6.05
C GLY A 164 27.16 -14.34 6.45
N LEU A 165 27.86 -14.02 7.54
CA LEU A 165 28.07 -12.65 8.02
C LEU A 165 28.75 -11.80 6.95
N SER A 166 28.47 -10.50 6.94
CA SER A 166 29.04 -9.54 5.98
C SER A 166 29.36 -8.20 6.62
N THR A 167 30.40 -7.54 6.10
CA THR A 167 30.77 -6.15 6.42
C THR A 167 30.26 -5.20 5.34
N GLY A 168 30.39 -3.89 5.57
CA GLY A 168 30.12 -2.83 4.60
C GLY A 168 28.79 -2.13 4.84
N LYS A 169 28.44 -1.19 3.95
CA LYS A 169 27.23 -0.39 4.02
C LYS A 169 26.26 -0.79 2.93
N ALA A 170 24.99 -0.95 3.30
CA ALA A 170 23.90 -1.08 2.35
C ALA A 170 22.78 -0.10 2.68
N SER A 171 22.15 0.40 1.62
CA SER A 171 20.99 1.27 1.63
C SER A 171 19.82 0.52 1.02
N PHE A 172 18.64 0.70 1.59
CA PHE A 172 17.42 0.00 1.23
C PHE A 172 16.28 1.00 1.08
N ASP A 173 15.49 0.84 0.03
CA ASP A 173 14.35 1.70 -0.25
C ASP A 173 13.28 0.97 -1.07
N ASN A 174 12.07 1.51 -1.05
CA ASN A 174 10.88 1.04 -1.76
C ASN A 174 10.66 -0.47 -1.59
N VAL A 175 10.58 -0.92 -0.33
CA VAL A 175 10.30 -2.30 0.01
C VAL A 175 8.81 -2.58 -0.16
N MET A 176 8.49 -3.59 -0.96
CA MET A 176 7.13 -3.94 -1.34
C MET A 176 6.84 -5.41 -1.01
N VAL A 177 5.62 -5.68 -0.56
CA VAL A 177 5.05 -7.02 -0.46
C VAL A 177 3.68 -7.01 -1.14
N GLU A 178 3.56 -7.81 -2.20
CA GLU A 178 2.44 -7.76 -3.12
C GLU A 178 1.92 -9.18 -3.36
N GLU A 179 0.61 -9.38 -3.32
CA GLU A 179 0.01 -10.67 -3.68
C GLU A 179 0.14 -10.90 -5.19
N VAL A 180 0.47 -12.13 -5.59
CA VAL A 180 0.62 -12.50 -7.00
C VAL A 180 -0.08 -13.82 -7.29
N GLU A 181 -0.63 -13.96 -8.50
CA GLU A 181 -1.28 -15.20 -8.94
C GLU A 181 -0.25 -16.30 -9.27
N THR A 182 0.89 -15.89 -9.83
CA THR A 182 1.92 -16.79 -10.37
C THR A 182 3.32 -16.36 -9.95
N ILE A 183 4.20 -17.34 -9.79
CA ILE A 183 5.63 -17.13 -9.54
C ILE A 183 6.37 -17.49 -10.83
N PRO A 184 7.28 -16.63 -11.34
CA PRO A 184 8.08 -16.94 -12.51
C PRO A 184 8.93 -18.19 -12.31
N GLU A 185 9.12 -18.97 -13.38
CA GLU A 185 9.96 -20.16 -13.33
C GLU A 185 11.40 -19.79 -12.96
N GLY A 186 11.98 -20.54 -12.02
CA GLY A 186 13.35 -20.31 -11.53
C GLY A 186 13.51 -19.13 -10.57
N ALA A 187 12.45 -18.38 -10.26
CA ALA A 187 12.55 -17.28 -9.31
C ALA A 187 12.88 -17.78 -7.88
N PRO A 188 13.68 -17.05 -7.09
CA PRO A 188 13.94 -17.39 -5.69
C PRO A 188 12.62 -17.44 -4.92
N CYS A 189 12.26 -18.61 -4.38
CA CYS A 189 10.98 -18.83 -3.73
C CYS A 189 11.14 -19.56 -2.40
N ALA A 190 10.56 -19.00 -1.33
CA ALA A 190 10.42 -19.65 -0.03
C ALA A 190 9.03 -20.29 0.11
N ILE A 191 8.95 -21.45 0.78
CA ILE A 191 7.68 -22.06 1.18
C ILE A 191 7.54 -21.85 2.69
N ILE A 192 6.55 -21.06 3.08
CA ILE A 192 6.34 -20.67 4.47
C ILE A 192 5.30 -21.60 5.08
N LYS A 193 5.72 -22.35 6.09
CA LYS A 193 4.90 -23.31 6.83
C LYS A 193 4.56 -22.76 8.21
N PRO A 194 3.46 -23.20 8.84
CA PRO A 194 3.21 -22.88 10.24
C PRO A 194 4.41 -23.33 11.08
N GLU A 195 4.81 -22.51 12.05
CA GLU A 195 5.83 -22.91 13.01
C GLU A 195 5.28 -24.08 13.83
N ASN A 196 5.80 -25.29 13.57
CA ASN A 196 5.56 -26.42 14.44
C ASN A 196 6.32 -26.15 15.74
N ASN A 197 5.59 -25.88 16.82
CA ASN A 197 6.12 -25.96 18.18
C ASN A 197 6.43 -27.42 18.54
N GLU A 198 7.32 -28.07 17.80
CA GLU A 198 8.06 -29.20 18.34
C GLU A 198 9.03 -28.63 19.36
N SER A 199 8.52 -28.46 20.58
CA SER A 199 9.30 -28.31 21.79
C SER A 199 10.47 -29.30 21.72
N LYS A 200 11.69 -28.80 21.48
CA LYS A 200 12.88 -29.49 21.96
C LYS A 200 12.74 -29.55 23.47
N ASN A 201 12.14 -30.64 23.92
CA ASN A 201 11.89 -30.97 25.32
C ASN A 201 13.25 -31.27 25.97
N ASN A 202 14.05 -30.24 26.18
CA ASN A 202 15.17 -30.30 27.10
C ASN A 202 14.57 -30.22 28.49
N ASN A 203 14.28 -31.41 29.00
CA ASN A 203 13.84 -31.68 30.35
C ASN A 203 14.82 -31.02 31.34
N SER A 204 14.46 -29.86 31.86
CA SER A 204 15.11 -29.27 33.02
C SER A 204 14.03 -28.96 34.04
N ASN A 205 13.85 -29.91 34.95
CA ASN A 205 13.11 -29.76 36.20
C ASN A 205 13.46 -28.43 36.86
N ASN A 206 12.46 -27.57 37.05
CA ASN A 206 12.46 -26.69 38.21
C ASN A 206 11.02 -26.43 38.63
N ASN A 207 10.61 -27.14 39.69
CA ASN A 207 9.42 -26.84 40.45
C ASN A 207 9.62 -25.49 41.14
N ASN A 208 8.79 -24.50 40.82
CA ASN A 208 8.42 -23.53 41.84
C ASN A 208 6.98 -23.05 41.69
N LYS A 209 6.25 -23.25 42.78
CA LYS A 209 4.85 -22.99 43.02
C LYS A 209 4.69 -21.53 43.46
N GLY A 210 3.89 -20.75 42.75
CA GLY A 210 3.51 -19.39 43.13
C GLY A 210 2.10 -19.09 42.63
N ASN A 211 1.20 -18.79 43.57
CA ASN A 211 -0.24 -18.64 43.38
C ASN A 211 -0.64 -17.27 42.79
N ASN A 212 -1.78 -17.28 42.09
CA ASN A 212 -2.82 -16.26 41.94
C ASN A 212 -2.45 -14.82 41.54
N SER A 213 -3.03 -14.34 40.42
CA SER A 213 -4.29 -13.59 40.43
C SER A 213 -4.63 -13.05 39.04
N SER A 214 -5.90 -13.19 38.67
CA SER A 214 -6.51 -12.54 37.51
C SER A 214 -6.83 -11.07 37.86
N PRO A 215 -6.73 -10.15 36.89
CA PRO A 215 -7.83 -9.21 36.72
C PRO A 215 -8.33 -9.07 35.28
N LYS A 216 -9.62 -8.72 35.24
CA LYS A 216 -10.54 -8.52 34.12
C LYS A 216 -10.20 -7.37 33.17
N ASN A 217 -10.72 -7.56 31.95
CA ASN A 217 -11.35 -6.62 31.00
C ASN A 217 -10.53 -5.41 30.50
N ASN A 218 -10.58 -5.20 29.19
CA ASN A 218 -11.32 -4.07 28.62
C ASN A 218 -11.64 -4.32 27.13
N GLU A 219 -12.92 -4.57 26.88
CA GLU A 219 -13.56 -4.47 25.57
C GLU A 219 -13.55 -3.00 25.12
N SER A 220 -12.99 -2.70 23.95
CA SER A 220 -13.27 -1.43 23.25
C SER A 220 -13.26 -1.50 21.72
N LYS A 221 -12.92 -2.66 21.12
CA LYS A 221 -12.89 -2.79 19.65
C LYS A 221 -14.27 -3.04 19.03
N ASN A 222 -15.28 -3.41 19.83
CA ASN A 222 -16.61 -3.79 19.32
C ASN A 222 -17.58 -2.62 19.10
N ASP A 223 -17.31 -1.44 19.66
CA ASP A 223 -18.22 -0.29 19.54
C ASP A 223 -17.90 0.58 18.33
N LEU A 224 -16.63 0.67 17.92
CA LEU A 224 -16.23 1.41 16.72
C LEU A 224 -16.78 0.76 15.45
N ALA A 225 -16.77 -0.58 15.38
CA ALA A 225 -17.35 -1.32 14.27
C ALA A 225 -18.88 -1.09 14.15
N LYS A 226 -19.60 -1.05 15.28
CA LYS A 226 -21.05 -0.79 15.28
C LYS A 226 -21.39 0.63 14.80
N VAL A 227 -20.61 1.63 15.18
CA VAL A 227 -20.82 3.02 14.74
C VAL A 227 -20.60 3.15 13.22
N VAL A 228 -19.58 2.49 12.66
CA VAL A 228 -19.32 2.49 11.21
C VAL A 228 -20.48 1.85 10.43
N TRP A 229 -21.04 0.74 10.92
CA TRP A 229 -22.20 0.09 10.30
C TRP A 229 -23.48 0.94 10.33
N ILE A 230 -23.73 1.68 11.42
CA ILE A 230 -24.88 2.58 11.52
C ILE A 230 -24.76 3.74 10.52
N ILE A 231 -23.56 4.32 10.38
CA ILE A 231 -23.31 5.41 9.41
C ILE A 231 -23.52 4.92 7.97
N LEU A 232 -23.01 3.73 7.63
CA LEU A 232 -23.22 3.14 6.30
C LEU A 232 -24.71 2.94 5.97
N ILE A 233 -25.50 2.44 6.93
CA ILE A 233 -26.95 2.26 6.73
C ILE A 233 -27.65 3.60 6.50
N ILE A 234 -27.32 4.65 7.27
CA ILE A 234 -27.90 5.98 7.11
C ILE A 234 -27.57 6.56 5.73
N THR A 235 -26.32 6.40 5.26
CA THR A 235 -25.92 6.89 3.93
C THR A 235 -26.67 6.18 2.79
N ILE A 236 -26.91 4.87 2.91
CA ILE A 236 -27.67 4.09 1.91
C ILE A 236 -29.13 4.54 1.88
N ILE A 237 -29.75 4.79 3.04
CA ILE A 237 -31.12 5.28 3.12
C ILE A 237 -31.24 6.69 2.50
N ALA A 238 -30.30 7.59 2.82
CA ALA A 238 -30.28 8.94 2.25
C ALA A 238 -30.12 8.91 0.71
N MET A 239 -29.24 8.04 0.20
CA MET A 239 -29.04 7.82 -1.24
C MET A 239 -30.31 7.28 -1.91
N GLY A 240 -30.99 6.34 -1.26
CA GLY A 240 -32.26 5.78 -1.73
C GLY A 240 -33.39 6.82 -1.80
N ILE A 241 -33.49 7.70 -0.79
CA ILE A 241 -34.46 8.80 -0.78
C ILE A 241 -34.16 9.81 -1.89
N ALA A 242 -32.88 10.14 -2.12
CA ALA A 242 -32.48 11.04 -3.20
C ALA A 242 -32.84 10.47 -4.59
N ILE A 243 -32.56 9.19 -4.84
CA ILE A 243 -32.91 8.49 -6.08
C ILE A 243 -34.43 8.40 -6.25
N TYR A 244 -35.16 8.08 -5.18
CA TYR A 244 -36.62 8.03 -5.20
C TYR A 244 -37.24 9.39 -5.53
N ASN A 245 -36.73 10.48 -4.93
CA ASN A 245 -37.22 11.82 -5.19
C ASN A 245 -36.89 12.30 -6.60
N ALA A 246 -35.69 11.97 -7.12
CA ALA A 246 -35.33 12.24 -8.51
C ALA A 246 -36.26 11.51 -9.50
N ASN A 247 -36.60 10.25 -9.23
CA ASN A 247 -37.54 9.49 -10.05
C ASN A 247 -39.01 9.93 -9.87
N LYS A 248 -39.38 10.46 -8.70
CA LYS A 248 -40.73 10.98 -8.43
C LYS A 248 -40.96 12.34 -9.08
N SER A 249 -39.91 13.14 -9.29
CA SER A 249 -40.00 14.43 -9.98
C SER A 249 -40.15 14.32 -11.51
N GLY A 250 -39.95 13.13 -12.09
CA GLY A 250 -40.13 12.88 -13.52
C GLY A 250 -41.54 12.50 -13.97
N LYS A 251 -42.54 12.47 -13.07
CA LYS A 251 -43.93 12.15 -13.40
C LYS A 251 -44.87 13.21 -12.84
N ASN A 252 -45.03 14.33 -13.55
CA ASN A 252 -46.24 15.16 -13.52
C ASN A 252 -46.26 16.06 -14.76
N LEU A 253 -46.84 15.56 -15.85
CA LEU A 253 -47.42 16.38 -16.91
C LEU A 253 -48.92 16.49 -16.63
N PRO A 254 -49.50 17.69 -16.47
CA PRO A 254 -50.95 17.81 -16.51
C PRO A 254 -51.39 17.80 -17.98
N VAL A 255 -52.11 16.75 -18.35
CA VAL A 255 -53.03 16.77 -19.48
C VAL A 255 -54.30 17.50 -19.04
N LYS A 256 -54.73 18.53 -19.78
CA LYS A 256 -56.15 18.89 -19.83
C LYS A 256 -56.56 19.33 -21.24
N ASN A 257 -57.55 18.61 -21.77
CA ASN A 257 -58.18 18.75 -23.07
C ASN A 257 -59.11 19.98 -23.16
N ASN A 258 -59.02 20.65 -24.32
CA ASN A 258 -60.03 21.16 -25.27
C ASN A 258 -61.39 21.76 -24.84
N ASN A 259 -61.60 22.95 -25.44
CA ASN A 259 -62.78 23.52 -26.11
C ASN A 259 -63.94 24.12 -25.29
N SER A 260 -64.18 25.43 -25.48
CA SER A 260 -65.40 25.97 -26.13
C SER A 260 -65.21 27.44 -26.52
N ASP A 261 -65.99 27.83 -27.52
CA ASP A 261 -66.03 29.07 -28.31
C ASP A 261 -66.23 30.39 -27.54
N GLU A 262 -65.73 31.50 -28.09
CA GLU A 262 -66.54 32.67 -28.56
C GLU A 262 -65.67 33.92 -28.86
N ASN A 263 -65.57 34.23 -30.15
CA ASN A 263 -65.80 35.51 -30.83
C ASN A 263 -65.58 36.90 -30.17
N VAL A 264 -64.94 37.76 -31.00
CA VAL A 264 -65.22 39.19 -31.31
C VAL A 264 -64.37 40.29 -30.64
N ASP A 265 -63.65 41.00 -31.54
CA ASP A 265 -63.29 42.43 -31.68
C ASP A 265 -63.06 43.32 -30.44
N GLU A 266 -61.94 44.04 -30.41
CA GLU A 266 -61.88 45.45 -30.87
C GLU A 266 -60.48 46.07 -30.64
N ASN A 267 -60.19 47.08 -31.47
CA ASN A 267 -58.97 47.89 -31.54
C ASN A 267 -58.69 48.73 -30.27
N VAL A 268 -57.46 49.24 -30.17
CA VAL A 268 -57.09 50.69 -30.07
C VAL A 268 -55.70 50.83 -29.43
N ASP A 269 -54.70 51.05 -30.28
CA ASP A 269 -53.80 52.22 -30.37
C ASP A 269 -53.36 53.05 -29.13
N ILE A 270 -52.11 53.54 -29.26
CA ILE A 270 -51.52 54.84 -28.86
C ILE A 270 -50.55 54.88 -27.65
N ASP A 271 -49.28 55.19 -28.02
CA ASP A 271 -48.31 56.15 -27.45
C ASP A 271 -47.83 56.02 -26.00
N GLU A 272 -46.66 56.51 -25.59
CA GLU A 272 -45.46 57.14 -26.17
C GLU A 272 -44.49 57.24 -24.99
N SER A 273 -43.18 57.29 -25.28
CA SER A 273 -42.14 57.99 -24.49
C SER A 273 -41.88 57.46 -23.06
N SER A 274 -40.71 57.59 -22.44
CA SER A 274 -39.61 58.52 -22.61
C SER A 274 -38.34 57.90 -22.00
N ASP A 275 -37.25 57.94 -22.76
CA ASP A 275 -35.95 58.52 -22.44
C ASP A 275 -35.32 58.44 -21.03
N ASN A 276 -33.99 58.38 -21.14
CA ASN A 276 -32.92 58.90 -20.27
C ASN A 276 -32.33 57.95 -19.24
N GLU A 277 -31.08 57.50 -19.49
CA GLU A 277 -29.81 58.14 -19.06
C GLU A 277 -29.58 57.83 -17.57
N GLU A 278 -28.41 57.48 -17.06
CA GLU A 278 -27.04 57.70 -17.50
C GLU A 278 -26.13 56.83 -16.61
N SER A 279 -24.99 56.42 -17.15
CA SER A 279 -23.66 56.44 -16.52
C SER A 279 -23.47 56.00 -15.05
N ASN A 280 -22.54 55.09 -14.77
CA ASN A 280 -21.10 55.37 -14.81
C ASN A 280 -20.28 54.14 -14.38
N ASP A 281 -19.16 53.98 -15.08
CA ASP A 281 -18.04 53.10 -14.79
C ASP A 281 -17.35 53.42 -13.45
N ASN A 282 -16.90 52.37 -12.75
CA ASN A 282 -15.47 52.04 -12.58
C ASN A 282 -15.30 50.73 -11.79
#